data_AF-A0A7W3NRK0-F1
#
_entry.id   AF-A0A7W3NRK0-F1
#
_cell.length_a   1.000
_cell.length_b   1.000
_cell.length_c   1.000
_cell.angle_alpha   90.00
_cell.angle_beta   90.00
_cell.angle_gamma   90.00
#
_symmetry.space_group_name_H-M   'P 1'
#
loop_
_entity.id
_entity.type
_entity.pdbx_description
1 polymer ?
#
loop_
_entity_poly.entity_id
_entity_poly.type
_entity_poly.pdbx_seq_one_letter_code
_entity_poly.pdbx_strand_id
1 'polypeptide(L)'
;MLVKHLPRDSALNRELHGEGADWSVTDHLLAAAVDHLAAANWMFACVNSEEGDQPEAPTPVPRPQYRDEEGDAGELGEEEPGGAPQPSAAQDGRPPLSPSQLAHFFG
;
A
#
# COMPACT_ATOMS: atom_id res chain seq x y z
N MET A 1 14.19 10.35 -29.45
CA MET A 1 14.02 10.98 -28.12
C MET A 1 14.95 10.29 -27.14
N LEU A 2 15.95 11.00 -26.59
CA LEU A 2 16.90 10.42 -25.63
C LEU A 2 16.27 10.13 -24.26
N VAL A 3 15.19 10.83 -23.90
CA VAL A 3 14.48 10.67 -22.62
C VAL A 3 13.94 9.25 -22.42
N LYS A 4 13.52 8.55 -23.49
CA LYS A 4 12.99 7.17 -23.42
C LYS A 4 14.02 6.10 -23.08
N HIS A 5 15.31 6.40 -23.23
CA HIS A 5 16.41 5.46 -23.00
C HIS A 5 17.22 5.79 -21.75
N LEU A 6 16.79 6.79 -20.99
CA LEU A 6 17.45 7.16 -19.76
C LEU A 6 17.11 6.13 -18.66
N PRO A 7 18.10 5.73 -17.84
CA PRO A 7 17.85 4.85 -16.70
C PRO A 7 16.75 5.40 -15.79
N ARG A 8 15.90 4.51 -15.27
CA ARG A 8 14.71 4.88 -14.48
C ARG A 8 15.06 5.68 -13.21
N ASP A 9 16.26 5.46 -12.71
CA ASP A 9 16.92 6.08 -11.56
C ASP A 9 17.74 7.35 -11.89
N SER A 10 17.74 7.79 -13.14
CA SER A 10 18.48 8.99 -13.54
C SER A 10 17.95 10.26 -12.85
N ALA A 11 18.87 11.16 -12.53
CA ALA A 11 18.55 12.43 -11.85
C ALA A 11 17.48 13.25 -12.57
N LEU A 12 17.48 13.25 -13.92
CA LEU A 12 16.44 13.91 -14.73
C LEU A 12 15.06 13.28 -14.53
N ASN A 13 14.98 11.95 -14.40
CA ASN A 13 13.70 11.24 -14.23
C ASN A 13 13.12 11.47 -12.83
N ARG A 14 13.99 11.60 -11.82
CA ARG A 14 13.63 12.00 -10.45
C ARG A 14 13.21 13.46 -10.35
N GLU A 15 13.86 14.36 -11.08
CA GLU A 15 13.47 15.78 -11.14
C GLU A 15 12.14 15.98 -11.90
N LEU A 16 11.87 15.15 -12.91
CA LEU A 16 10.65 15.26 -13.74
C LEU A 16 9.42 14.57 -13.13
N HIS A 17 9.58 13.44 -12.44
CA HIS A 17 8.47 12.67 -11.84
C HIS A 17 8.47 12.71 -10.30
N GLY A 18 9.34 13.53 -9.71
CA GLY A 18 9.51 13.65 -8.26
C GLY A 18 9.96 12.34 -7.60
N GLU A 19 9.75 12.27 -6.29
CA GLU A 19 9.95 11.07 -5.47
C GLU A 19 9.03 9.91 -5.91
N GLY A 20 8.00 10.19 -6.72
CA GLY A 20 7.14 9.20 -7.37
C GLY A 20 7.87 8.27 -8.37
N ALA A 21 9.14 8.56 -8.67
CA ALA A 21 10.01 7.69 -9.46
C ALA A 21 10.67 6.55 -8.66
N ASP A 22 10.65 6.58 -7.32
CA ASP A 22 11.46 5.65 -6.52
C ASP A 22 10.90 4.23 -6.44
N TRP A 23 9.58 4.04 -6.50
CA TRP A 23 8.98 2.71 -6.63
C TRP A 23 8.41 2.49 -8.03
N SER A 24 8.79 1.36 -8.64
CA SER A 24 8.10 0.85 -9.82
C SER A 24 6.74 0.26 -9.44
N VAL A 25 5.87 0.03 -10.44
CA VAL A 25 4.59 -0.67 -10.23
C VAL A 25 4.82 -2.05 -9.62
N THR A 26 5.89 -2.74 -10.01
CA THR A 26 6.27 -4.03 -9.44
C THR A 26 6.60 -3.91 -7.95
N ASP A 27 7.29 -2.85 -7.52
CA ASP A 27 7.63 -2.64 -6.11
C ASP A 27 6.37 -2.42 -5.26
N HIS A 28 5.42 -1.61 -5.77
CA HIS A 28 4.13 -1.40 -5.12
C HIS A 28 3.32 -2.69 -4.97
N LEU A 29 3.25 -3.48 -6.06
CA LEU A 29 2.54 -4.77 -6.06
C LEU A 29 3.22 -5.79 -5.15
N LEU A 30 4.56 -5.83 -5.14
CA LEU A 30 5.31 -6.74 -4.27
C LEU A 30 5.12 -6.37 -2.80
N ALA A 31 5.19 -5.09 -2.45
CA ALA A 31 4.92 -4.62 -1.10
C ALA A 31 3.49 -5.02 -0.66
N ALA A 32 2.49 -4.84 -1.52
CA ALA A 32 1.12 -5.29 -1.22
C ALA A 32 1.01 -6.81 -1.03
N ALA A 33 1.70 -7.60 -1.85
CA ALA A 33 1.73 -9.05 -1.69
C ALA A 33 2.37 -9.47 -0.35
N VAL A 34 3.47 -8.81 0.04
CA VAL A 34 4.15 -9.05 1.32
C VAL A 34 3.24 -8.69 2.49
N ASP A 35 2.58 -7.52 2.46
CA ASP A 35 1.65 -7.09 3.51
C ASP A 35 0.52 -8.11 3.72
N HIS A 36 -0.10 -8.56 2.63
CA HIS A 36 -1.19 -9.52 2.70
C HIS A 36 -0.73 -10.92 3.14
N LEU A 37 0.46 -11.35 2.73
CA LEU A 37 1.04 -12.61 3.19
C LEU A 37 1.35 -12.55 4.70
N ALA A 38 1.93 -11.46 5.18
CA ALA A 38 2.20 -11.25 6.59
C ALA A 38 0.90 -11.26 7.41
N ALA A 39 -0.14 -10.56 6.95
CA ALA A 39 -1.44 -10.56 7.60
C ALA A 39 -2.08 -11.96 7.63
N ALA A 40 -2.03 -12.71 6.54
CA ALA A 40 -2.57 -14.07 6.48
C ALA A 40 -1.82 -15.02 7.42
N ASN A 41 -0.49 -14.94 7.46
CA ASN A 41 0.33 -15.75 8.37
C ASN A 41 0.09 -15.38 9.84
N TRP A 42 -0.09 -14.10 10.13
CA TRP A 42 -0.46 -13.64 11.47
C TRP A 42 -1.84 -14.16 11.88
N MET A 43 -2.86 -14.05 11.03
CA MET A 43 -4.19 -14.62 11.30
C MET A 43 -4.11 -16.13 11.54
N PHE A 44 -3.31 -16.84 10.74
CA PHE A 44 -3.05 -18.26 10.94
C PHE A 44 -2.39 -18.53 12.29
N ALA A 45 -1.34 -17.79 12.64
CA ALA A 45 -0.67 -17.93 13.93
C ALA A 45 -1.63 -17.68 15.10
N CYS A 46 -2.41 -16.60 15.07
CA CYS A 46 -3.41 -16.28 16.10
C CYS A 46 -4.43 -17.41 16.32
N VAL A 47 -4.88 -18.07 15.25
CA VAL A 47 -5.81 -19.20 15.34
C VAL A 47 -5.16 -20.46 15.93
N ASN A 48 -3.84 -20.61 15.77
CA ASN A 48 -3.09 -21.76 16.26
C ASN A 48 -2.36 -21.50 17.60
N SER A 49 -2.42 -20.27 18.12
CA SER A 49 -1.91 -19.89 19.43
C SER A 49 -2.96 -20.08 20.53
N GLU A 50 -2.50 -20.27 21.76
CA GLU A 50 -3.36 -20.24 22.94
C GLU A 50 -3.83 -18.81 23.25
N GLU A 51 -4.92 -18.70 24.04
CA GLU A 51 -5.47 -17.40 24.43
C GLU A 51 -4.46 -16.62 25.29
N GLY A 52 -4.04 -15.44 24.83
CA GLY A 52 -3.04 -14.61 25.49
C GLY A 52 -1.60 -14.79 24.97
N ASP A 53 -1.37 -15.74 24.05
CA ASP A 53 -0.07 -15.97 23.39
C ASP A 53 -0.13 -15.65 21.88
N GLN A 54 -1.07 -14.80 21.48
CA GLN A 54 -1.15 -14.36 20.08
C GLN A 54 0.01 -13.42 19.74
N PRO A 55 0.65 -13.60 18.57
CA PRO A 55 1.71 -12.70 18.13
C PRO A 55 1.17 -11.30 17.82
N GLU A 56 2.07 -10.31 17.89
CA GLU A 56 1.76 -8.93 17.51
C GLU A 56 1.38 -8.83 16.02
N ALA A 57 0.49 -7.89 15.70
CA ALA A 57 0.07 -7.64 14.33
C ALA A 57 1.25 -7.12 13.48
N PRO A 58 1.41 -7.61 12.24
CA PRO A 58 2.52 -7.20 11.40
C PRO A 58 2.35 -5.75 10.92
N THR A 59 3.46 -5.01 10.91
CA THR A 59 3.51 -3.67 10.33
C THR A 59 3.63 -3.75 8.80
N PRO A 60 2.82 -3.01 8.03
CA PRO A 60 2.95 -2.94 6.57
C PRO A 60 4.31 -2.39 6.12
N VAL A 61 4.74 -2.76 4.92
CA VAL A 61 5.95 -2.22 4.29
C VAL A 61 5.79 -0.70 4.10
N PRO A 62 6.71 0.14 4.61
CA PRO A 62 6.65 1.58 4.42
C PRO A 62 6.66 1.95 2.92
N ARG A 63 5.65 2.69 2.48
CA ARG A 63 5.49 3.12 1.08
C ARG A 63 6.03 4.54 0.91
N PRO A 64 6.65 4.87 -0.22
CA PRO A 64 6.94 6.27 -0.56
C PRO A 64 5.62 7.04 -0.61
N GLN A 65 5.56 8.15 0.13
CA GLN A 65 4.42 9.06 0.08
C GLN A 65 4.46 9.82 -1.26
N TYR A 66 3.42 9.65 -2.08
CA TYR A 66 3.21 10.56 -3.19
C TYR A 66 2.78 11.88 -2.57
N ARG A 67 3.65 12.91 -2.63
CA ARG A 67 3.20 14.26 -2.41
C ARG A 67 2.37 14.64 -3.62
N ASP A 68 1.08 14.36 -3.56
CA ASP A 68 0.13 14.99 -4.47
C ASP A 68 0.21 16.49 -4.15
N GLU A 69 0.75 17.27 -5.08
CA GLU A 69 0.72 18.74 -4.99
C GLU A 69 -0.72 19.22 -5.22
N GLU A 70 -1.62 18.92 -4.28
CA GLU A 70 -2.88 19.60 -3.99
C GLU A 70 -3.63 18.83 -2.89
N GLY A 71 -3.46 19.28 -1.63
CA GLY A 71 -4.39 18.92 -0.56
C GLY A 71 -3.77 18.42 0.74
N ASP A 72 -3.49 19.38 1.61
CA ASP A 72 -3.53 19.25 3.07
C ASP A 72 -2.39 18.51 3.77
N ALA A 73 -1.47 19.32 4.32
CA ALA A 73 -0.63 18.93 5.43
C ALA A 73 -1.48 18.89 6.70
N GLY A 74 -1.93 17.70 7.09
CA GLY A 74 -2.62 17.42 8.34
C GLY A 74 -1.86 16.40 9.19
N GLU A 75 -0.86 16.91 9.91
CA GLU A 75 -0.50 16.58 11.30
C GLU A 75 -0.49 15.11 11.78
N LEU A 76 0.71 14.66 12.16
CA LEU A 76 0.97 13.48 12.99
C LEU A 76 0.28 13.63 14.35
N GLY A 77 -0.76 12.83 14.60
CA GLY A 77 -1.41 12.68 15.90
C GLY A 77 -1.54 11.21 16.29
N GLU A 78 -0.81 10.82 17.33
CA GLU A 78 -0.97 9.55 18.04
C GLU A 78 -2.30 9.56 18.81
N GLU A 79 -3.27 8.68 18.50
CA GLU A 79 -4.26 8.18 19.48
C GLU A 79 -4.74 6.76 19.11
N GLU A 80 -4.60 5.85 20.07
CA GLU A 80 -5.03 4.45 20.10
C GLU A 80 -6.54 4.34 20.51
N PRO A 81 -7.11 3.14 20.63
CA PRO A 81 -8.00 2.47 19.69
C PRO A 81 -9.51 2.70 19.98
N GLY A 82 -10.35 2.70 18.95
CA GLY A 82 -11.80 2.61 19.16
C GLY A 82 -12.63 3.31 18.11
N GLY A 83 -12.86 2.61 17.00
CA GLY A 83 -13.82 3.04 16.00
C GLY A 83 -13.56 2.29 14.71
N ALA A 84 -14.42 1.33 14.39
CA ALA A 84 -14.39 0.66 13.11
C ALA A 84 -14.29 1.71 11.99
N PRO A 85 -13.31 1.63 11.08
CA PRO A 85 -13.28 2.54 9.94
C PRO A 85 -14.49 2.23 9.08
N GLN A 86 -15.48 3.12 9.11
CA GLN A 86 -16.54 3.13 8.13
C GLN A 86 -15.86 3.33 6.77
N PRO A 87 -16.07 2.45 5.77
CA PRO A 87 -15.49 2.65 4.46
C PRO A 87 -16.13 3.92 3.87
N SER A 88 -15.33 4.98 3.80
CA SER A 88 -15.64 6.19 3.04
C SER A 88 -15.74 5.80 1.57
N ALA A 89 -16.96 5.43 1.18
CA ALA A 89 -17.32 5.20 -0.20
C ALA A 89 -17.35 6.54 -0.93
N ALA A 90 -16.68 6.57 -2.08
CA ALA A 90 -16.62 7.63 -3.08
C ALA A 90 -15.48 8.65 -2.90
N GLN A 91 -14.42 8.43 -3.67
CA GLN A 91 -14.00 9.38 -4.71
C GLN A 91 -12.97 8.74 -5.65
N ASP A 92 -13.49 7.88 -6.53
CA ASP A 92 -13.03 7.70 -7.89
C ASP A 92 -14.10 6.85 -8.54
N GLY A 93 -14.61 7.23 -9.72
CA GLY A 93 -15.71 6.55 -10.42
C GLY A 93 -15.41 5.11 -10.88
N ARG A 94 -14.51 4.40 -10.20
CA ARG A 94 -14.22 2.99 -10.41
C ARG A 94 -15.25 2.16 -9.63
N PRO A 95 -15.91 1.19 -10.28
CA PRO A 95 -16.77 0.27 -9.57
C PRO A 95 -15.96 -0.44 -8.47
N PRO A 96 -16.56 -0.73 -7.29
CA PRO A 96 -15.88 -1.48 -6.25
C PRO A 96 -15.38 -2.80 -6.83
N LEU A 97 -14.11 -3.14 -6.57
CA LEU A 97 -13.50 -4.36 -7.08
C LEU A 97 -14.32 -5.57 -6.60
N SER A 98 -14.97 -6.26 -7.53
CA SER A 98 -15.78 -7.42 -7.20
C SER A 98 -14.88 -8.66 -7.01
N PRO A 99 -15.32 -9.68 -6.24
CA PRO A 99 -14.57 -10.92 -6.07
C PRO A 99 -14.23 -11.62 -7.39
N SER A 100 -15.11 -11.52 -8.39
CA SER A 100 -14.85 -12.05 -9.73
C SER A 100 -13.76 -11.27 -10.48
N GLN A 101 -13.66 -9.96 -10.26
CA GLN A 101 -12.63 -9.13 -10.87
C GLN A 101 -11.24 -9.40 -10.29
N LEU A 102 -11.16 -9.74 -9.00
CA LEU A 102 -9.95 -10.26 -8.37
C LEU A 102 -9.54 -11.61 -8.97
N ALA A 103 -10.48 -12.55 -9.11
CA ALA A 103 -10.19 -13.85 -9.72
C ALA A 103 -9.64 -13.75 -11.16
N HIS A 104 -10.15 -12.79 -11.95
CA HIS A 104 -9.65 -12.53 -13.31
C HIS A 104 -8.27 -11.88 -13.37
N PHE A 105 -7.82 -11.21 -12.31
CA PHE A 105 -6.48 -10.64 -12.25
C PHE A 105 -5.41 -11.71 -11.98
N PHE A 106 -5.76 -12.76 -11.23
CA PHE A 106 -4.84 -13.83 -10.82
C PHE A 106 -4.94 -15.13 -11.63
N GLY A 107 -5.88 -15.23 -12.58
CA GLY A 107 -6.05 -16.36 -13.49
C GLY A 107 -5.40 -16.12 -14.85
#